data_AF-A0A6L9Y0D1-F1
#
_entry.id   AF-A0A6L9Y0D1-F1
#
_cell.length_a   1.000
_cell.length_b   1.000
_cell.length_c   1.000
_cell.angle_alpha   90.00
_cell.angle_beta   90.00
_cell.angle_gamma   90.00
#
_symmetry.space_group_name_H-M   'P 1'
#
loop_
_entity.id
_entity.type
_entity.pdbx_description
1 polymer ?
#
loop_
_entity_poly.entity_id
_entity_poly.type
_entity_poly.pdbx_seq_one_letter_code
_entity_poly.pdbx_strand_id
1 'polypeptide(L)'
;MKVRSFASLVLSVVVVAVMAGCSAAAADSPAPTTASSQTPAVSPTPTDSATPTPTETAAATLNGFDLAAVYAACDAAVPVSVWGGRDPVKPEPPTADAFGQASSDGYVKDHTNGDPNAIYVNVTYHYPEGPYVSALCVASGDPAAPTVTYIRTLD
;
A
#
# COMPACT_ATOMS: atom_id res chain seq x y z
N MET A 1 11.84 26.79 29.94
CA MET A 1 12.15 27.08 28.53
C MET A 1 13.42 26.33 28.14
N LYS A 2 13.38 25.49 27.10
CA LYS A 2 14.56 24.76 26.60
C LYS A 2 14.41 24.54 25.09
N VAL A 3 14.87 25.51 24.31
CA VAL A 3 14.90 25.38 22.84
C VAL A 3 15.94 24.32 22.48
N ARG A 4 15.55 23.31 21.70
CA ARG A 4 16.49 22.40 21.03
C ARG A 4 16.33 22.54 19.53
N SER A 5 17.24 23.33 18.96
CA SER A 5 17.45 23.42 17.52
C SER A 5 17.84 22.04 16.98
N PHE A 6 17.23 21.63 15.87
CA PHE A 6 17.75 20.55 15.03
C PHE A 6 17.90 21.08 13.61
N ALA A 7 19.09 20.90 13.07
CA ALA A 7 19.55 21.57 11.85
C ALA A 7 19.05 20.87 10.58
N SER A 8 18.96 21.65 9.51
CA SER A 8 18.64 21.20 8.16
C SER A 8 19.53 20.04 7.69
N LEU A 9 18.91 19.05 7.05
CA LEU A 9 19.56 18.26 6.02
C LEU A 9 18.72 18.35 4.73
N VAL A 10 19.07 19.30 3.86
CA VAL A 10 18.43 19.43 2.54
C VAL A 10 19.15 18.49 1.59
N LEU A 11 18.55 17.34 1.27
CA LEU A 11 19.10 16.41 0.29
C LEU A 11 18.42 16.62 -1.07
N SER A 12 18.96 17.55 -1.85
CA SER A 12 18.52 17.80 -3.23
C SER A 12 19.00 16.68 -4.15
N VAL A 13 18.07 15.99 -4.83
CA VAL A 13 18.38 15.16 -6.00
C VAL A 13 17.71 15.75 -7.22
N VAL A 14 18.53 16.25 -8.15
CA VAL A 14 18.12 16.79 -9.44
C VAL A 14 18.27 15.70 -10.49
N VAL A 15 17.23 15.41 -11.29
CA VAL A 15 17.33 14.57 -12.49
C VAL A 15 16.65 15.25 -13.69
N VAL A 16 17.39 15.28 -14.81
CA VAL A 16 17.17 16.06 -16.04
C VAL A 16 17.68 15.20 -17.21
N ALA A 17 17.05 15.14 -18.40
CA ALA A 17 15.93 15.92 -18.92
C ALA A 17 14.85 15.08 -19.64
N VAL A 18 13.67 15.69 -19.82
CA VAL A 18 12.94 15.81 -21.10
C VAL A 18 13.58 15.14 -22.32
N MET A 19 12.81 14.32 -23.04
CA MET A 19 12.77 14.35 -24.50
C MET A 19 11.35 14.14 -25.01
N ALA A 20 10.85 15.09 -25.79
CA ALA A 20 9.53 15.06 -26.40
C ALA A 20 9.66 14.91 -27.91
N GLY A 21 8.81 14.05 -28.49
CA GLY A 21 8.28 14.13 -29.86
C GLY A 21 9.25 14.08 -31.05
N CYS A 22 9.06 13.08 -31.92
CA CYS A 22 8.97 13.33 -33.36
C CYS A 22 8.15 12.22 -34.05
N SER A 23 7.22 12.62 -34.92
CA SER A 23 6.46 11.71 -35.78
C SER A 23 6.80 12.01 -37.24
N ALA A 24 7.09 10.98 -38.04
CA ALA A 24 7.00 11.04 -39.49
C ALA A 24 6.85 9.63 -40.07
N ALA A 25 6.05 9.51 -41.14
CA ALA A 25 5.79 8.28 -41.87
C ALA A 25 6.34 8.36 -43.30
N ALA A 26 6.63 7.22 -43.92
CA ALA A 26 6.35 6.87 -45.33
C ALA A 26 7.16 5.64 -45.73
N ALA A 27 6.59 4.83 -46.64
CA ALA A 27 7.24 3.67 -47.23
C ALA A 27 8.04 4.07 -48.48
N ASP A 28 9.01 3.22 -48.87
CA ASP A 28 9.08 2.73 -50.26
C ASP A 28 9.90 1.43 -50.33
N SER A 29 9.82 0.70 -51.45
CA SER A 29 10.51 -0.58 -51.67
C SER A 29 10.69 -0.83 -53.17
N PRO A 30 11.89 -1.26 -53.62
CA PRO A 30 11.92 -2.57 -54.29
C PRO A 30 13.22 -3.38 -54.10
N ALA A 31 13.12 -4.70 -54.30
CA ALA A 31 14.24 -5.63 -54.52
C ALA A 31 14.61 -5.71 -56.02
N PRO A 32 15.75 -6.31 -56.44
CA PRO A 32 15.83 -7.80 -56.53
C PRO A 32 17.25 -8.45 -56.40
N THR A 33 17.29 -9.79 -56.19
CA THR A 33 18.31 -10.86 -56.48
C THR A 33 19.84 -10.56 -56.62
N THR A 34 20.82 -11.41 -56.24
CA THR A 34 20.85 -12.90 -56.12
C THR A 34 22.02 -13.42 -55.25
N ALA A 35 21.81 -14.54 -54.55
CA ALA A 35 22.73 -15.64 -54.19
C ALA A 35 24.22 -15.42 -53.80
N SER A 36 24.58 -15.89 -52.60
CA SER A 36 25.72 -16.82 -52.39
C SER A 36 25.53 -17.67 -51.14
N SER A 37 26.04 -18.91 -51.18
CA SER A 37 25.83 -19.94 -50.15
C SER A 37 26.92 -19.93 -49.08
N GLN A 38 26.53 -20.09 -47.81
CA GLN A 38 27.33 -20.75 -46.77
C GLN A 38 26.51 -20.95 -45.47
N THR A 39 26.60 -22.17 -44.92
CA THR A 39 26.04 -22.64 -43.64
C THR A 39 27.22 -23.37 -42.96
N PRO A 40 27.54 -23.20 -41.65
CA PRO A 40 26.56 -23.41 -40.58
C PRO A 40 26.68 -22.57 -39.28
N ALA A 41 25.71 -22.83 -38.39
CA ALA A 41 25.77 -22.65 -36.93
C ALA A 41 25.69 -21.21 -36.38
N VAL A 42 24.47 -20.67 -36.31
CA VAL A 42 24.10 -19.74 -35.22
C VAL A 42 23.35 -20.55 -34.15
N SER A 43 23.82 -20.47 -32.91
CA SER A 43 23.21 -21.14 -31.76
C SER A 43 21.83 -20.52 -31.43
N PRO A 44 20.74 -21.30 -31.38
CA PRO A 44 19.44 -20.80 -30.94
C PRO A 44 19.29 -20.96 -29.43
N THR A 45 19.30 -19.86 -28.66
CA THR A 45 18.75 -19.70 -27.29
C THR A 45 18.95 -18.24 -26.84
N PRO A 46 18.04 -17.61 -26.08
CA PRO A 46 16.79 -18.12 -25.53
C PRO A 46 15.53 -17.55 -26.20
N THR A 47 14.40 -18.24 -25.97
CA THR A 47 13.07 -17.64 -26.03
C THR A 47 12.98 -16.52 -25.01
N ASP A 48 12.71 -15.28 -25.42
CA ASP A 48 12.13 -14.27 -24.54
C ASP A 48 10.72 -14.75 -24.14
N SER A 49 10.69 -15.58 -23.11
CA SER A 49 9.47 -15.85 -22.36
C SER A 49 9.14 -14.54 -21.65
N ALA A 50 8.34 -13.71 -22.31
CA ALA A 50 7.73 -12.55 -21.69
C ALA A 50 6.89 -13.04 -20.51
N THR A 51 7.53 -13.14 -19.35
CA THR A 51 6.87 -13.37 -18.06
C THR A 51 5.76 -12.32 -18.00
N PRO A 52 4.48 -12.72 -17.95
CA PRO A 52 3.43 -11.74 -17.78
C PRO A 52 3.73 -11.03 -16.47
N THR A 53 4.02 -9.73 -16.56
CA THR A 53 4.12 -8.87 -15.37
C THR A 53 2.87 -9.17 -14.55
N PRO A 54 3.00 -9.64 -13.29
CA PRO A 54 1.82 -9.97 -12.52
C PRO A 54 0.98 -8.71 -12.44
N THR A 55 -0.24 -8.77 -12.96
CA THR A 55 -1.20 -7.68 -12.81
C THR A 55 -1.42 -7.51 -11.32
N GLU A 56 -0.77 -6.50 -10.76
CA GLU A 56 -0.88 -6.16 -9.36
C GLU A 56 -2.35 -5.87 -9.08
N THR A 57 -3.00 -6.78 -8.34
CA THR A 57 -4.39 -6.63 -7.95
C THR A 57 -4.47 -5.38 -7.09
N ALA A 58 -4.99 -4.29 -7.66
CA ALA A 58 -5.04 -2.99 -7.00
C ALA A 58 -5.65 -3.16 -5.60
N ALA A 59 -4.88 -2.83 -4.57
CA ALA A 59 -5.32 -2.95 -3.19
C ALA A 59 -6.57 -2.08 -2.97
N ALA A 60 -7.50 -2.58 -2.16
CA ALA A 60 -8.65 -1.79 -1.75
C ALA A 60 -8.16 -0.59 -0.95
N THR A 61 -8.59 0.61 -1.32
CA THR A 61 -8.19 1.87 -0.66
C THR A 61 -9.38 2.71 -0.25
N LEU A 62 -9.22 3.46 0.85
CA LEU A 62 -10.15 4.50 1.30
C LEU A 62 -9.36 5.77 1.56
N ASN A 63 -9.74 6.89 0.94
CA ASN A 63 -8.97 8.16 1.00
C ASN A 63 -7.47 8.02 0.63
N GLY A 64 -7.13 7.00 -0.17
CA GLY A 64 -5.75 6.67 -0.56
C GLY A 64 -5.02 5.72 0.39
N PHE A 65 -5.57 5.43 1.58
CA PHE A 65 -4.99 4.47 2.53
C PHE A 65 -5.23 3.04 2.05
N ASP A 66 -4.19 2.21 1.99
CA ASP A 66 -4.33 0.75 1.77
C ASP A 66 -5.02 0.11 2.97
N LEU A 67 -6.19 -0.49 2.72
CA LEU A 67 -7.04 -1.05 3.77
C LEU A 67 -6.41 -2.29 4.42
N ALA A 68 -5.70 -3.12 3.66
CA ALA A 68 -5.05 -4.31 4.18
C ALA A 68 -3.83 -3.95 5.04
N ALA A 69 -3.04 -2.96 4.61
CA ALA A 69 -1.93 -2.43 5.38
C ALA A 69 -2.40 -1.76 6.67
N VAL A 70 -3.45 -0.94 6.63
CA VAL A 70 -4.04 -0.30 7.81
C VAL A 70 -4.62 -1.32 8.80
N TYR A 71 -5.27 -2.38 8.31
CA TYR A 71 -5.78 -3.46 9.16
C TYR A 71 -4.65 -4.21 9.88
N ALA A 72 -3.60 -4.60 9.15
CA ALA A 72 -2.43 -5.27 9.73
C ALA A 72 -1.64 -4.36 10.70
N ALA A 73 -1.55 -3.06 10.40
CA ALA A 73 -0.93 -2.08 11.28
C ALA A 73 -1.76 -1.83 12.56
N CYS A 74 -3.10 -1.90 12.48
CA CYS A 74 -3.95 -1.85 13.67
C CYS A 74 -3.74 -3.09 14.55
N ASP A 75 -3.76 -4.30 13.96
CA ASP A 75 -3.48 -5.56 14.66
C ASP A 75 -2.13 -5.53 15.40
N ALA A 76 -1.07 -5.08 14.72
CA ALA A 76 0.25 -4.90 15.30
C ALA A 76 0.33 -3.78 16.36
N ALA A 77 -0.59 -2.80 16.36
CA ALA A 77 -0.65 -1.70 17.31
C ALA A 77 -1.45 -2.03 18.59
N VAL A 78 -2.20 -3.14 18.63
CA VAL A 78 -2.99 -3.48 19.81
C VAL A 78 -2.08 -3.92 20.98
N PRO A 79 -2.12 -3.27 22.15
CA PRO A 79 -1.29 -3.67 23.28
C PRO A 79 -1.76 -5.02 23.85
N VAL A 80 -0.87 -6.01 24.00
CA VAL A 80 -1.22 -7.35 24.55
C VAL A 80 -1.91 -7.32 25.93
N SER A 81 -1.73 -6.24 26.70
CA SER A 81 -2.38 -6.04 27.99
C SER A 81 -3.90 -5.86 27.91
N VAL A 82 -4.47 -5.47 26.76
CA VAL A 82 -5.91 -5.19 26.64
C VAL A 82 -6.75 -6.47 26.67
N TRP A 83 -6.13 -7.62 26.40
CA TRP A 83 -6.79 -8.92 26.38
C TRP A 83 -6.95 -9.58 27.76
N GLY A 84 -6.41 -8.95 28.82
CA GLY A 84 -6.57 -9.42 30.20
C GLY A 84 -5.94 -10.79 30.50
N GLY A 85 -4.88 -11.15 29.76
CA GLY A 85 -4.19 -12.45 29.92
C GLY A 85 -4.84 -13.61 29.16
N ARG A 86 -5.78 -13.34 28.24
CA ARG A 86 -6.23 -14.29 27.21
C ARG A 86 -5.59 -13.91 25.89
N ASP A 87 -5.23 -14.88 25.06
CA ASP A 87 -4.83 -14.60 23.69
C ASP A 87 -6.04 -14.77 22.77
N PRO A 88 -6.49 -13.73 22.05
CA PRO A 88 -7.47 -13.92 20.98
C PRO A 88 -6.86 -14.73 19.82
N VAL A 89 -7.70 -15.48 19.13
CA VAL A 89 -7.37 -16.06 17.82
C VAL A 89 -7.15 -14.91 16.85
N LYS A 90 -6.19 -15.10 15.93
CA LYS A 90 -5.83 -14.15 14.86
C LYS A 90 -7.10 -13.56 14.22
N PRO A 91 -7.17 -12.23 14.00
CA PRO A 91 -8.37 -11.59 13.49
C PRO A 91 -8.76 -12.11 12.11
N GLU A 92 -10.07 -12.03 11.83
CA GLU A 92 -10.65 -12.41 10.55
C GLU A 92 -10.14 -11.50 9.40
N PRO A 93 -10.25 -11.93 8.13
CA PRO A 93 -9.99 -11.04 7.01
C PRO A 93 -10.89 -9.79 7.07
N PRO A 94 -10.37 -8.59 6.75
CA PRO A 94 -11.17 -7.36 6.74
C PRO A 94 -12.40 -7.47 5.82
N THR A 95 -13.56 -7.09 6.35
CA THR A 95 -14.77 -6.80 5.55
C THR A 95 -14.81 -5.33 5.17
N ALA A 96 -15.68 -4.95 4.22
CA ALA A 96 -15.85 -3.55 3.83
C ALA A 96 -16.33 -2.67 5.00
N ASP A 97 -17.20 -3.21 5.85
CA ASP A 97 -17.78 -2.53 7.03
C ASP A 97 -16.78 -2.34 8.18
N ALA A 98 -15.59 -2.95 8.10
CA ALA A 98 -14.52 -2.77 9.06
C ALA A 98 -13.87 -1.38 8.98
N PHE A 99 -14.16 -0.58 7.94
CA PHE A 99 -13.55 0.72 7.71
C PHE A 99 -14.59 1.82 7.52
N GLY A 100 -14.22 3.04 7.90
CA GLY A 100 -15.01 4.23 7.60
C GLY A 100 -14.21 5.50 7.84
N GLN A 101 -14.82 6.65 7.52
CA GLN A 101 -14.16 7.94 7.70
C GLN A 101 -14.18 8.34 9.17
N ALA A 102 -13.00 8.55 9.77
CA ALA A 102 -12.87 8.89 11.19
C ALA A 102 -13.29 10.34 11.47
N SER A 103 -13.14 11.25 10.51
CA SER A 103 -13.52 12.66 10.69
C SER A 103 -15.04 12.87 10.81
N SER A 104 -15.87 11.89 10.44
CA SER A 104 -17.34 11.89 10.58
C SER A 104 -17.89 11.19 11.83
N ASP A 105 -17.15 10.26 12.44
CA ASP A 105 -17.61 9.54 13.62
C ASP A 105 -17.19 10.24 14.91
N GLY A 106 -18.15 10.51 15.80
CA GLY A 106 -17.93 11.30 17.01
C GLY A 106 -17.00 10.67 18.06
N TYR A 107 -16.73 9.36 17.97
CA TYR A 107 -15.84 8.66 18.89
C TYR A 107 -14.37 8.71 18.43
N VAL A 108 -14.13 8.53 17.12
CA VAL A 108 -12.76 8.53 16.56
C VAL A 108 -12.29 9.90 16.08
N LYS A 109 -13.18 10.88 15.89
CA LYS A 109 -12.85 12.23 15.40
C LYS A 109 -11.70 12.89 16.17
N ASP A 110 -11.71 12.82 17.50
CA ASP A 110 -10.70 13.45 18.36
C ASP A 110 -9.32 12.78 18.25
N HIS A 111 -9.26 11.56 17.71
CA HIS A 111 -8.04 10.78 17.48
C HIS A 111 -7.45 10.95 16.07
N THR A 112 -8.09 11.75 15.21
CA THR A 112 -7.60 12.05 13.84
C THR A 112 -6.42 13.02 13.79
N ASN A 113 -6.06 13.65 14.91
CA ASN A 113 -5.09 14.78 14.96
C ASN A 113 -5.42 15.94 14.01
N GLY A 114 -6.69 16.09 13.59
CA GLY A 114 -7.15 17.10 12.65
C GLY A 114 -7.01 16.72 11.17
N ASP A 115 -6.60 15.48 10.85
CA ASP A 115 -6.58 14.97 9.48
C ASP A 115 -8.02 14.73 8.96
N PRO A 116 -8.47 15.44 7.91
CA PRO A 116 -9.81 15.26 7.35
C PRO A 116 -9.99 13.93 6.61
N ASN A 117 -8.90 13.35 6.11
CA ASN A 117 -8.87 12.12 5.33
C ASN A 117 -8.75 10.87 6.21
N ALA A 118 -8.43 11.02 7.50
CA ALA A 118 -8.25 9.93 8.44
C ALA A 118 -9.42 8.93 8.41
N ILE A 119 -9.06 7.65 8.48
CA ILE A 119 -10.00 6.53 8.47
C ILE A 119 -9.92 5.81 9.81
N TYR A 120 -11.04 5.24 10.26
CA TYR A 120 -11.02 4.24 11.31
C TYR A 120 -10.96 2.84 10.71
N VAL A 121 -10.40 1.91 11.47
CA VAL A 121 -10.47 0.48 11.20
C VAL A 121 -10.89 -0.23 12.48
N ASN A 122 -11.79 -1.20 12.34
CA ASN A 122 -12.20 -2.09 13.41
C ASN A 122 -11.74 -3.53 13.11
N VAL A 123 -10.81 -4.03 13.93
CA VAL A 123 -10.21 -5.37 13.78
C VAL A 123 -10.94 -6.33 14.72
N THR A 124 -11.68 -7.30 14.18
CA THR A 124 -12.48 -8.26 14.98
C THR A 124 -11.68 -9.50 15.34
N TYR A 125 -11.66 -9.82 16.62
CA TYR A 125 -10.96 -10.94 17.23
C TYR A 125 -11.93 -11.93 17.86
N HIS A 126 -11.52 -13.19 17.89
CA HIS A 126 -12.32 -14.31 18.37
C HIS A 126 -11.63 -14.95 19.57
N TYR A 127 -12.33 -15.09 20.70
CA TYR A 127 -11.87 -16.00 21.77
C TYR A 127 -12.41 -17.41 21.50
N PRO A 128 -11.63 -18.48 21.75
CA PRO A 128 -12.05 -19.85 21.43
C PRO A 128 -13.30 -20.32 22.19
N GLU A 129 -13.59 -19.71 23.34
CA GLU A 129 -14.71 -20.04 24.24
C GLU A 129 -15.43 -18.74 24.71
N GLY A 130 -15.50 -17.69 23.88
CA GLY A 130 -15.94 -16.37 24.33
C GLY A 130 -16.59 -15.47 23.28
N PRO A 131 -17.06 -14.28 23.69
CA PRO A 131 -17.60 -13.28 22.77
C PRO A 131 -16.50 -12.75 21.83
N TYR A 132 -16.92 -12.16 20.72
CA TYR A 132 -16.01 -11.35 19.91
C TYR A 132 -15.58 -10.12 20.69
N VAL A 133 -14.33 -9.71 20.50
CA VAL A 133 -13.80 -8.42 20.94
C VAL A 133 -13.23 -7.76 19.69
N SER A 134 -13.30 -6.44 19.58
CA SER A 134 -12.74 -5.75 18.41
C SER A 134 -11.86 -4.58 18.82
N ALA A 135 -10.76 -4.35 18.09
CA ALA A 135 -9.85 -3.24 18.33
C ALA A 135 -10.10 -2.12 17.33
N LEU A 136 -10.40 -0.94 17.86
CA LEU A 136 -10.63 0.27 17.10
C LEU A 136 -9.32 1.05 16.98
N CYS A 137 -8.86 1.29 15.75
CA CYS A 137 -7.72 2.15 15.46
C CYS A 137 -8.11 3.29 14.51
N VAL A 138 -7.30 4.36 14.49
CA VAL A 138 -7.37 5.43 13.49
C VAL A 138 -6.07 5.46 12.69
N ALA A 139 -6.18 5.48 11.36
CA ALA A 139 -5.09 5.77 10.45
C ALA A 139 -5.17 7.24 10.00
N SER A 140 -4.03 7.94 10.06
CA SER A 140 -3.92 9.37 9.72
C SER A 140 -2.55 9.71 9.14
N GLY A 141 -2.44 10.86 8.48
CA GLY A 141 -1.20 11.37 7.89
C GLY A 141 -1.05 11.02 6.41
N ASP A 142 0.17 10.70 5.97
CA ASP A 142 0.45 10.32 4.59
C ASP A 142 -0.15 8.92 4.29
N PRO A 143 -1.05 8.75 3.32
CA PRO A 143 -1.60 7.44 2.99
C PRO A 143 -0.57 6.41 2.49
N ALA A 144 0.58 6.85 1.98
CA ALA A 144 1.71 5.97 1.63
C ALA A 144 2.55 5.54 2.85
N ALA A 145 2.41 6.22 3.99
CA ALA A 145 3.12 5.95 5.23
C ALA A 145 2.24 6.28 6.46
N PRO A 146 1.11 5.57 6.65
CA PRO A 146 0.09 5.96 7.61
C PRO A 146 0.55 5.82 9.07
N THR A 147 0.22 6.82 9.88
CA THR A 147 0.30 6.69 11.34
C THR A 147 -0.97 6.02 11.83
N VAL A 148 -0.89 4.74 12.20
CA VAL A 148 -1.99 3.97 12.79
C VAL A 148 -1.89 4.00 14.30
N THR A 149 -2.95 4.46 14.96
CA THR A 149 -3.04 4.61 16.42
C THR A 149 -4.17 3.73 16.95
N TYR A 150 -3.86 2.80 17.85
CA TYR A 150 -4.86 2.06 18.62
C TYR A 150 -5.59 3.01 19.59
N ILE A 151 -6.93 2.92 19.60
CA ILE A 151 -7.78 3.76 20.44
C ILE A 151 -8.26 2.97 21.66
N ARG A 152 -8.94 1.83 21.43
CA ARG A 152 -9.54 0.98 22.47
C ARG A 152 -10.00 -0.38 21.94
N THR A 153 -10.35 -1.29 22.84
CA THR A 153 -11.23 -2.42 22.55
C THR A 153 -12.70 -2.02 22.64
N LEU A 154 -13.53 -2.70 21.86
CA LEU A 154 -14.97 -2.69 21.89
C LEU A 154 -15.44 -4.12 22.19
N ASP A 155 -16.43 -4.23 23.07
CA ASP A 155 -16.96 -5.47 23.68
C ASP A 155 -18.47 -5.60 23.42
#